data_AF-A0A7Y5JPF2-F1
#
_entry.id   AF-A0A7Y5JPF2-F1
#
_cell.length_a   1.000
_cell.length_b   1.000
_cell.length_c   1.000
_cell.angle_alpha   90.00
_cell.angle_beta   90.00
_cell.angle_gamma   90.00
#
_symmetry.space_group_name_H-M   'P 1'
#
loop_
_entity.id
_entity.type
_entity.pdbx_description
1 polymer ?
#
loop_
_entity_poly.entity_id
_entity_poly.type
_entity_poly.pdbx_seq_one_letter_code
_entity_poly.pdbx_strand_id
1 'polypeptide(L)'
;MIEPQIRTLCDFHAQKWHTPITLVKQDLDVHAWHEVGIAVHINADKNSTFCKDLVGDAIVMEDVLLGKVSPTWLVLYGAPRLDVTSNILDAHLPRMCRAFRSAQRMALIDTTQIVAVERKQELARTLRDDRYELERLCMQVMTLSRKIEGDREILNMFSRAPDFIKAKATRTFVEMMKLVPSCYSHINVVDKSVLAETYPITLEHDGGSYNFEPYVVEVDLDKGKVLISGGTEMNGYIHPHVTDDPNNVCWGNISHLVSRLAGELDLHGLLQLVHQFLHSYNSSDPFQKIEKWDPDWVDESDDDEPYCSWCDDYGHDVSDCESCWWCEHCQQYDDHDADECPNHPKDEDEEEEDADAELAEDTATAG
;
A
#
# COMPACT_ATOMS: atom_id res chain seq x y z
N MET A 1 13.29 4.57 65.65
CA MET A 1 12.22 5.55 65.93
C MET A 1 12.26 6.80 65.04
N ILE A 2 13.33 7.06 64.26
CA ILE A 2 13.45 8.29 63.45
C ILE A 2 12.68 8.21 62.12
N GLU A 3 12.51 7.01 61.56
CA GLU A 3 11.90 6.81 60.23
C GLU A 3 10.49 7.44 60.05
N PRO A 4 9.52 7.28 60.97
CA PRO A 4 8.19 7.88 60.80
C PRO A 4 8.22 9.41 60.72
N GLN A 5 9.16 10.02 61.43
CA GLN A 5 9.33 11.48 61.44
C GLN A 5 9.95 11.95 60.11
N ILE A 6 10.95 11.24 59.59
CA ILE A 6 11.52 11.55 58.27
C ILE A 6 10.48 11.37 57.16
N ARG A 7 9.68 10.29 57.23
CA ARG A 7 8.55 10.09 56.30
C ARG A 7 7.60 11.28 56.33
N THR A 8 7.21 11.74 57.52
CA THR A 8 6.34 12.91 57.68
C THR A 8 6.94 14.17 57.04
N LEU A 9 8.26 14.37 57.15
CA LEU A 9 8.96 15.49 56.50
C LEU A 9 8.99 15.35 54.98
N CYS A 10 9.30 14.15 54.47
CA CYS A 10 9.24 13.86 53.04
C CYS A 10 7.84 14.10 52.47
N ASP A 11 6.79 13.64 53.16
CA ASP A 11 5.39 13.83 52.76
C ASP A 11 4.99 15.31 52.77
N PHE A 12 5.42 16.06 53.79
CA PHE A 12 5.21 17.51 53.87
C PHE A 12 5.82 18.24 52.67
N HIS A 13 7.08 17.93 52.32
CA HIS A 13 7.74 18.54 51.16
C HIS A 13 7.13 18.06 49.85
N ALA A 14 6.77 16.77 49.72
CA ALA A 14 6.11 16.23 48.55
C ALA A 14 4.79 16.97 48.26
N GLN A 15 3.98 17.18 49.30
CA GLN A 15 2.72 17.93 49.21
C GLN A 15 2.96 19.40 48.90
N LYS A 16 3.89 20.05 49.62
CA LYS A 16 4.20 21.48 49.45
C LYS A 16 4.70 21.82 48.05
N TRP A 17 5.50 20.93 47.45
CA TRP A 17 6.13 21.17 46.16
C TRP A 17 5.45 20.46 44.99
N HIS A 18 4.44 19.63 45.26
CA HIS A 18 3.76 18.76 44.30
C HIS A 18 4.77 17.91 43.52
N THR A 19 5.69 17.28 44.25
CA THR A 19 6.74 16.43 43.68
C THR A 19 6.71 15.10 44.41
N PRO A 20 6.66 13.95 43.72
CA PRO A 20 6.75 12.66 44.38
C PRO A 20 8.12 12.54 45.07
N ILE A 21 8.11 12.31 46.39
CA ILE A 21 9.31 12.04 47.19
C ILE A 21 9.13 10.65 47.79
N THR A 22 10.03 9.74 47.45
CA THR A 22 9.97 8.34 47.87
C THR A 22 11.07 8.06 48.89
N LEU A 23 10.69 7.62 50.08
CA LEU A 23 11.63 7.16 51.10
C LEU A 23 12.02 5.70 50.83
N VAL A 24 13.25 5.48 50.34
CA VAL A 24 13.79 4.20 49.91
C VAL A 24 14.43 3.45 51.08
N LYS A 25 13.98 2.21 51.35
CA LYS A 25 14.37 1.41 52.52
C LYS A 25 15.42 0.32 52.28
N GLN A 26 15.57 -0.14 51.05
CA GLN A 26 16.47 -1.24 50.69
C GLN A 26 17.53 -0.74 49.71
N ASP A 27 18.55 -1.56 49.47
CA ASP A 27 19.50 -1.43 48.35
C ASP A 27 18.74 -1.63 47.03
N LEU A 28 17.80 -0.73 46.74
CA LEU A 28 17.17 -0.60 45.45
C LEU A 28 18.26 -0.19 44.47
N ASP A 29 18.25 -0.82 43.30
CA ASP A 29 19.09 -0.43 42.20
C ASP A 29 18.97 1.09 41.98
N VAL A 30 20.10 1.79 42.05
CA VAL A 30 20.19 3.23 41.86
C VAL A 30 19.58 3.63 40.52
N HIS A 31 19.63 2.74 39.53
CA HIS A 31 19.01 2.96 38.23
C HIS A 31 17.48 3.12 38.31
N ALA A 32 16.81 2.45 39.24
CA ALA A 32 15.36 2.57 39.43
C ALA A 32 14.94 3.86 40.16
N TRP A 33 15.87 4.61 40.76
CA TRP A 33 15.53 5.81 41.54
C TRP A 33 15.06 6.97 40.67
N HIS A 34 15.38 6.96 39.38
CA HIS A 34 14.94 7.99 38.43
C HIS A 34 13.43 7.92 38.12
N GLU A 35 12.80 6.77 38.33
CA GLU A 35 11.38 6.54 38.01
C GLU A 35 10.43 7.04 39.10
N VAL A 36 10.91 7.17 40.34
CA VAL A 36 10.07 7.43 41.53
C VAL A 36 10.05 8.89 41.98
N GLY A 37 10.61 9.80 41.19
CA GLY A 37 10.69 11.23 41.49
C GLY A 37 11.98 11.60 42.24
N ILE A 38 11.83 12.01 43.51
CA ILE A 38 12.98 12.26 44.40
C ILE A 38 13.14 11.09 45.37
N ALA A 39 14.24 10.35 45.26
CA ALA A 39 14.56 9.29 46.21
C ALA A 39 15.29 9.85 47.44
N VAL A 40 14.79 9.57 48.64
CA VAL A 40 15.51 9.79 49.89
C VAL A 40 15.89 8.44 50.46
N HIS A 41 17.19 8.16 50.59
CA HIS A 41 17.68 6.92 51.16
C HIS A 41 18.40 7.19 52.48
N ILE A 42 18.11 6.40 53.50
CA ILE A 42 18.78 6.49 54.80
C ILE A 42 19.53 5.17 55.00
N ASN A 43 20.84 5.21 54.85
CA ASN A 43 21.66 4.01 55.02
C ASN A 43 22.25 3.98 56.44
N ALA A 44 21.95 2.93 57.19
CA ALA A 44 22.46 2.75 58.55
C ALA A 44 23.93 2.30 58.58
N ASP A 45 24.44 1.68 57.51
CA ASP A 45 25.78 1.12 57.47
C ASP A 45 26.78 2.07 56.79
N LYS A 46 27.71 2.60 57.60
CA LYS A 46 28.79 3.49 57.14
C LYS A 46 29.79 2.77 56.22
N ASN A 47 29.79 1.43 56.20
CA ASN A 47 30.72 0.62 55.40
C ASN A 47 30.14 0.15 54.06
N SER A 48 28.90 0.51 53.70
CA SER A 48 28.33 0.05 52.44
C SER A 48 29.14 0.59 51.24
N THR A 49 29.56 -0.32 50.36
CA THR A 49 30.20 0.02 49.09
C THR A 49 29.26 0.74 48.13
N PHE A 50 27.95 0.55 48.32
CA PHE A 50 26.84 1.13 47.55
C PHE A 50 26.99 2.63 47.25
N CYS A 51 27.62 3.38 48.16
CA CYS A 51 27.64 4.83 48.11
C CYS A 51 28.91 5.43 47.50
N LYS A 52 29.92 4.59 47.22
CA LYS A 52 31.21 5.05 46.69
C LYS A 52 31.09 5.53 45.25
N ASP A 53 30.24 4.87 44.45
CA ASP A 53 30.10 5.13 43.02
C ASP A 53 29.05 6.20 42.70
N LEU A 54 28.28 6.65 43.70
CA LEU A 54 27.29 7.72 43.53
C LEU A 54 27.96 9.08 43.28
N VAL A 55 27.63 9.71 42.16
CA VAL A 55 28.06 11.06 41.80
C VAL A 55 27.11 12.09 42.39
N GLY A 56 27.59 12.96 43.28
CA GLY A 56 26.77 14.02 43.88
C GLY A 56 27.55 14.94 44.81
N ASP A 57 26.93 16.06 45.19
CA ASP A 57 27.48 17.02 46.14
C ASP A 57 27.55 16.36 47.53
N ALA A 58 28.73 16.33 48.15
CA ALA A 58 28.90 15.80 49.50
C ALA A 58 28.34 16.77 50.55
N ILE A 59 27.59 16.24 51.52
CA ILE A 59 27.09 16.99 52.68
C ILE A 59 27.98 16.64 53.86
N VAL A 60 28.83 17.57 54.29
CA VAL A 60 29.79 17.38 55.40
C VAL A 60 29.47 18.38 56.52
N MET A 61 29.42 17.90 57.76
CA MET A 61 29.24 18.72 58.96
C MET A 61 30.24 18.28 60.02
N GLU A 62 31.01 19.22 60.57
CA GLU A 62 32.04 18.93 61.58
C GLU A 62 33.02 17.81 61.13
N ASP A 63 33.46 17.86 59.87
CA ASP A 63 34.33 16.87 59.23
C ASP A 63 33.75 15.44 59.10
N VAL A 64 32.44 15.29 59.36
CA VAL A 64 31.71 14.02 59.16
C VAL A 64 30.88 14.10 57.88
N LEU A 65 31.07 13.13 56.97
CA LEU A 65 30.24 12.96 55.78
C LEU A 65 28.85 12.46 56.20
N LEU A 66 27.84 13.31 56.04
CA LEU A 66 26.45 13.05 56.42
C LEU A 66 25.58 12.59 55.27
N GLY A 67 25.98 12.83 54.02
CA GLY A 67 25.20 12.43 52.86
C GLY A 67 25.81 12.81 51.52
N LYS A 68 25.14 12.42 50.45
CA LYS A 68 25.34 12.92 49.09
C LYS A 68 24.00 13.37 48.51
N VAL A 69 24.01 14.45 47.72
CA VAL A 69 22.83 14.97 47.06
C VAL A 69 23.06 15.15 45.56
N SER A 70 22.03 14.80 44.80
CA SER A 70 21.89 14.94 43.35
C SER A 70 20.62 15.74 43.05
N PRO A 71 20.39 16.20 41.81
CA PRO A 71 19.11 16.79 41.44
C PRO A 71 17.88 15.91 41.71
N THR A 72 18.02 14.58 41.71
CA THR A 72 16.90 13.61 41.83
C THR A 72 16.98 12.66 43.02
N TRP A 73 18.05 12.67 43.80
CA TRP A 73 18.16 11.81 44.98
C TRP A 73 19.00 12.42 46.08
N LEU A 74 18.70 12.02 47.32
CA LEU A 74 19.40 12.41 48.54
C LEU A 74 19.68 11.15 49.35
N VAL A 75 20.96 10.84 49.54
CA VAL A 75 21.39 9.74 50.40
C VAL A 75 21.95 10.30 51.69
N LEU A 76 21.42 9.88 52.82
CA LEU A 76 21.92 10.22 54.15
C LEU A 76 22.71 9.04 54.71
N TYR A 77 23.92 9.30 55.19
CA TYR A 77 24.82 8.31 55.74
C TYR A 77 24.73 8.25 57.27
N GLY A 78 24.64 7.02 57.78
CA GLY A 78 24.39 6.75 59.19
C GLY A 78 22.96 7.11 59.59
N ALA A 79 22.65 6.90 60.88
CA ALA A 79 21.42 7.41 61.48
C ALA A 79 21.72 8.76 62.18
N PRO A 80 21.82 9.89 61.47
CA PRO A 80 22.02 11.18 62.11
C PRO A 80 20.86 11.47 63.07
N ARG A 81 21.14 12.31 64.06
CA ARG A 81 20.09 12.82 64.96
C ARG A 81 19.01 13.51 64.11
N LEU A 82 17.75 13.41 64.56
CA LEU A 82 16.59 13.91 63.83
C LEU A 82 16.69 15.40 63.47
N ASP A 83 17.27 16.22 64.36
CA ASP A 83 17.50 17.65 64.15
C ASP A 83 18.44 17.91 62.97
N VAL A 84 19.52 17.13 62.86
CA VAL A 84 20.45 17.19 61.73
C VAL A 84 19.77 16.74 60.44
N THR A 85 19.01 15.63 60.48
CA THR A 85 18.27 15.15 59.30
C THR A 85 17.25 16.17 58.82
N SER A 86 16.48 16.78 59.72
CA SER A 86 15.50 17.80 59.37
C SER A 86 16.15 18.97 58.67
N ASN A 87 17.26 19.48 59.21
CA ASN A 87 17.99 20.61 58.62
C ASN A 87 18.49 20.28 57.20
N ILE A 88 19.00 19.06 56.98
CA ILE A 88 19.45 18.62 55.65
C ILE A 88 18.26 18.54 54.69
N LEU A 89 17.15 17.93 55.10
CA LEU A 89 15.95 17.81 54.25
C LEU A 89 15.39 19.19 53.89
N ASP A 90 15.28 20.09 54.86
CA ASP A 90 14.78 21.46 54.66
C ASP A 90 15.69 22.30 53.76
N ALA A 91 17.01 22.09 53.83
CA ALA A 91 17.96 22.79 52.98
C ALA A 91 17.96 22.28 51.53
N HIS A 92 17.86 20.97 51.32
CA HIS A 92 18.12 20.35 50.02
C HIS A 92 16.86 19.95 49.23
N LEU A 93 15.80 19.45 49.89
CA LEU A 93 14.59 19.00 49.18
C LEU A 93 13.94 20.11 48.33
N PRO A 94 13.83 21.37 48.77
CA PRO A 94 13.27 22.44 47.93
C PRO A 94 14.03 22.66 46.62
N ARG A 95 15.37 22.57 46.65
CA ARG A 95 16.21 22.71 45.45
C ARG A 95 15.98 21.54 44.50
N MET A 96 15.95 20.32 45.03
CA MET A 96 15.70 19.10 44.24
C MET A 96 14.30 19.11 43.62
N CYS A 97 13.25 19.47 44.37
CA CYS A 97 11.89 19.56 43.85
C CYS A 97 11.78 20.57 42.69
N ARG A 98 12.46 21.73 42.81
CA ARG A 98 12.52 22.71 41.70
C ARG A 98 13.27 22.16 40.48
N ALA A 99 14.39 21.46 40.69
CA ALA A 99 15.16 20.85 39.61
C ALA A 99 14.34 19.78 38.88
N PHE A 100 13.72 18.85 39.62
CA PHE A 100 12.85 17.81 39.09
C PHE A 100 11.69 18.40 38.27
N ARG A 101 10.95 19.38 38.81
CA ARG A 101 9.85 20.03 38.08
C ARG A 101 10.33 20.76 36.83
N SER A 102 11.51 21.39 36.88
CA SER A 102 12.09 22.03 35.69
C SER A 102 12.42 20.99 34.62
N ALA A 103 12.99 19.85 35.00
CA ALA A 103 13.28 18.75 34.07
C ALA A 103 12.00 18.17 33.46
N GLN A 104 10.98 17.89 34.27
CA GLN A 104 9.67 17.40 33.80
C GLN A 104 9.00 18.40 32.84
N ARG A 105 9.07 19.70 33.13
CA ARG A 105 8.54 20.74 32.22
C ARG A 105 9.30 20.75 30.89
N MET A 106 10.63 20.64 30.91
CA MET A 106 11.43 20.60 29.69
C MET A 106 11.09 19.35 28.87
N ALA A 107 11.02 18.18 29.51
CA ALA A 107 10.62 16.94 28.84
C ALA A 107 9.24 17.07 28.19
N LEU A 108 8.25 17.63 28.89
CA LEU A 108 6.92 17.87 28.31
C LEU A 108 6.97 18.82 27.10
N ILE A 109 7.76 19.89 27.17
CA ILE A 109 7.93 20.83 26.06
C ILE A 109 8.55 20.11 24.87
N ASP A 110 9.62 19.36 25.07
CA ASP A 110 10.34 18.66 24.01
C ASP A 110 9.44 17.61 23.35
N THR A 111 8.75 16.78 24.14
CA THR A 111 7.77 15.80 23.62
C THR A 111 6.64 16.49 22.85
N THR A 112 6.09 17.58 23.37
CA THR A 112 5.02 18.32 22.68
C THR A 112 5.52 18.91 21.35
N GLN A 113 6.76 19.39 21.31
CA GLN A 113 7.37 19.90 20.07
C GLN A 113 7.55 18.80 19.03
N ILE A 114 8.04 17.63 19.43
CA ILE A 114 8.19 16.46 18.54
C ILE A 114 6.83 16.07 17.95
N VAL A 115 5.82 15.84 18.81
CA VAL A 115 4.46 15.46 18.40
C VAL A 115 3.85 16.52 17.47
N ALA A 116 4.06 17.82 17.74
CA ALA A 116 3.57 18.89 16.89
C ALA A 116 4.22 18.88 15.49
N VAL A 117 5.53 18.59 15.40
CA VAL A 117 6.25 18.48 14.13
C VAL A 117 5.76 17.27 13.33
N GLU A 118 5.65 16.11 13.98
CA GLU A 118 5.15 14.88 13.36
C GLU A 118 3.72 15.06 12.84
N ARG A 119 2.83 15.61 13.68
CA ARG A 119 1.43 15.87 13.30
C ARG A 119 1.34 16.86 12.14
N LYS A 120 2.20 17.88 12.10
CA LYS A 120 2.28 18.82 10.98
C LYS A 120 2.69 18.11 9.68
N GLN A 121 3.66 17.19 9.75
CA GLN A 121 4.12 16.43 8.57
C GLN A 121 3.04 15.47 8.07
N GLU A 122 2.34 14.78 8.97
CA GLU A 122 1.20 13.91 8.65
C GLU A 122 0.06 14.68 7.97
N LEU A 123 -0.33 15.82 8.53
CA LEU A 123 -1.35 16.69 7.92
C LEU A 123 -0.91 17.22 6.55
N ALA A 124 0.37 17.53 6.37
CA ALA A 124 0.90 17.97 5.08
C ALA A 124 0.89 16.86 4.01
N ARG A 125 1.11 15.59 4.42
CA ARG A 125 0.95 14.42 3.53
C ARG A 125 -0.51 14.23 3.15
N THR A 126 -1.41 14.17 4.13
CA THR A 126 -2.86 14.01 3.90
C THR A 126 -3.41 15.08 2.95
N LEU A 127 -3.05 16.36 3.16
CA LEU A 127 -3.47 17.45 2.27
C LEU A 127 -2.93 17.33 0.84
N ARG A 128 -1.78 16.67 0.64
CA ARG A 128 -1.24 16.42 -0.68
C ARG A 128 -2.04 15.31 -1.38
N ASP A 129 -2.31 14.23 -0.67
CA ASP A 129 -3.06 13.09 -1.18
C ASP A 129 -4.50 13.50 -1.54
N ASP A 130 -5.16 14.27 -0.67
CA ASP A 130 -6.48 14.84 -0.93
C ASP A 130 -6.51 15.74 -2.18
N ARG A 131 -5.42 16.46 -2.47
CA ARG A 131 -5.31 17.29 -3.67
C ARG A 131 -5.22 16.45 -4.94
N TYR A 132 -4.44 15.37 -4.94
CA TYR A 132 -4.36 14.46 -6.08
C TYR A 132 -5.71 13.79 -6.34
N GLU A 133 -6.42 13.40 -5.28
CA GLU A 133 -7.75 12.82 -5.40
C GLU A 133 -8.77 13.82 -5.98
N LEU A 134 -8.71 15.09 -5.55
CA LEU A 134 -9.54 16.15 -6.12
C LEU A 134 -9.25 16.38 -7.61
N GLU A 135 -7.98 16.38 -8.03
CA GLU A 135 -7.57 16.50 -9.44
C GLU A 135 -8.10 15.32 -10.27
N ARG A 136 -7.99 14.09 -9.75
CA ARG A 136 -8.53 12.87 -10.38
C ARG A 136 -10.03 12.97 -10.59
N LEU A 137 -10.79 13.37 -9.56
CA LEU A 137 -12.23 13.57 -9.65
C LEU A 137 -12.59 14.68 -10.63
N CYS A 138 -11.82 15.77 -10.70
CA CYS A 138 -12.04 16.85 -11.67
C CYS A 138 -11.88 16.35 -13.12
N MET A 139 -10.86 15.52 -13.40
CA MET A 139 -10.70 14.90 -14.71
C MET A 139 -11.89 13.98 -15.05
N GLN A 140 -12.38 13.19 -14.09
CA GLN A 140 -13.56 12.35 -14.30
C GLN A 140 -14.81 13.17 -14.63
N VAL A 141 -15.04 14.28 -13.91
CA VAL A 141 -16.15 15.20 -14.19
C VAL A 141 -16.03 15.82 -15.58
N MET A 142 -14.83 16.23 -16.01
CA MET A 142 -14.62 16.75 -17.37
C MET A 142 -14.93 15.70 -18.44
N THR A 143 -14.49 14.45 -18.23
CA THR A 143 -14.77 13.33 -19.14
C THR A 143 -16.27 13.05 -19.24
N LEU A 144 -16.97 12.97 -18.12
CA LEU A 144 -18.42 12.77 -18.09
C LEU A 144 -19.17 13.97 -18.71
N SER A 145 -18.72 15.20 -18.48
CA SER A 145 -19.31 16.39 -19.10
C SER A 145 -19.19 16.37 -20.62
N ARG A 146 -18.03 15.96 -21.17
CA ARG A 146 -17.84 15.81 -22.62
C ARG A 146 -18.76 14.72 -23.17
N LYS A 147 -18.89 13.60 -22.45
CA LYS A 147 -19.81 12.51 -22.82
C LYS A 147 -21.25 12.99 -22.88
N ILE A 148 -21.73 13.71 -21.86
CA ILE A 148 -23.09 14.25 -21.83
C ILE A 148 -23.35 15.20 -23.00
N GLU A 149 -22.39 16.04 -23.36
CA GLU A 149 -22.56 16.96 -24.49
C GLU A 149 -22.61 16.21 -25.83
N GLY A 150 -21.75 15.19 -26.01
CA GLY A 150 -21.83 14.29 -27.16
C GLY A 150 -23.20 13.57 -27.25
N ASP A 151 -23.69 13.04 -26.13
CA ASP A 151 -25.00 12.37 -26.07
C ASP A 151 -26.14 13.34 -26.42
N ARG A 152 -26.05 14.62 -26.02
CA ARG A 152 -27.01 15.67 -26.38
C ARG A 152 -26.97 16.01 -27.87
N GLU A 153 -25.79 16.10 -28.47
CA GLU A 153 -25.64 16.34 -29.90
C GLU A 153 -26.27 15.21 -30.71
N ILE A 154 -26.01 13.96 -30.31
CA ILE A 154 -26.60 12.75 -30.90
C ILE A 154 -28.13 12.78 -30.77
N LEU A 155 -28.66 13.07 -29.57
CA LEU A 155 -30.10 13.15 -29.35
C LEU A 155 -30.76 14.26 -30.19
N ASN A 156 -30.11 15.41 -30.30
CA ASN A 156 -30.58 16.52 -31.10
C ASN A 156 -30.60 16.16 -32.59
N MET A 157 -29.62 15.41 -33.08
CA MET A 157 -29.61 14.88 -34.44
C MET A 157 -30.83 14.00 -34.73
N PHE A 158 -31.15 13.06 -33.82
CA PHE A 158 -32.31 12.16 -33.98
C PHE A 158 -33.66 12.87 -33.80
N SER A 159 -33.66 14.03 -33.14
CA SER A 159 -34.87 14.86 -32.98
C SER A 159 -35.22 15.68 -34.22
N ARG A 160 -34.37 15.68 -35.27
CA ARG A 160 -34.61 16.42 -36.52
C ARG A 160 -35.68 15.76 -37.40
N ALA A 161 -36.16 16.53 -38.38
CA ALA A 161 -37.17 16.05 -39.32
C ALA A 161 -36.70 14.79 -40.10
N PRO A 162 -37.60 13.84 -40.44
CA PRO A 162 -37.24 12.60 -41.13
C PRO A 162 -36.43 12.79 -42.43
N ASP A 163 -36.69 13.87 -43.18
CA ASP A 163 -35.95 14.18 -44.41
C ASP A 163 -34.46 14.45 -44.15
N PHE A 164 -34.13 15.07 -43.01
CA PHE A 164 -32.74 15.28 -42.61
C PHE A 164 -32.04 13.94 -42.34
N ILE A 165 -32.71 13.04 -41.62
CA ILE A 165 -32.19 11.70 -41.31
C ILE A 165 -31.96 10.92 -42.61
N LYS A 166 -32.92 10.97 -43.54
CA LYS A 166 -32.80 10.32 -44.85
C LYS A 166 -31.61 10.87 -45.65
N ALA A 167 -31.45 12.19 -45.70
CA ALA A 167 -30.33 12.83 -46.38
C ALA A 167 -28.98 12.44 -45.76
N LYS A 168 -28.88 12.44 -44.42
CA LYS A 168 -27.68 11.98 -43.71
C LYS A 168 -27.38 10.51 -44.03
N ALA A 169 -28.35 9.61 -43.90
CA ALA A 169 -28.17 8.19 -44.18
C ALA A 169 -27.69 7.94 -45.62
N THR A 170 -28.26 8.67 -46.59
CA THR A 170 -27.85 8.57 -48.01
C THR A 170 -26.39 9.00 -48.19
N ARG A 171 -25.99 10.09 -47.54
CA ARG A 171 -24.61 10.56 -47.57
C ARG A 171 -23.64 9.57 -46.90
N THR A 172 -23.98 9.09 -45.71
CA THR A 172 -23.18 8.10 -44.97
C THR A 172 -22.99 6.84 -45.82
N PHE A 173 -24.04 6.35 -46.48
CA PHE A 173 -23.93 5.20 -47.39
C PHE A 173 -22.94 5.46 -48.53
N VAL A 174 -23.05 6.60 -49.21
CA VAL A 174 -22.12 6.95 -50.30
C VAL A 174 -20.68 7.07 -49.81
N GLU A 175 -20.46 7.61 -48.60
CA GLU A 175 -19.13 7.71 -48.00
C GLU A 175 -18.57 6.33 -47.61
N MET A 176 -19.38 5.46 -46.99
CA MET A 176 -18.97 4.08 -46.68
C MET A 176 -18.58 3.30 -47.94
N MET A 177 -19.33 3.44 -49.04
CA MET A 177 -19.02 2.73 -50.29
C MET A 177 -17.67 3.14 -50.90
N LYS A 178 -17.08 4.27 -50.49
CA LYS A 178 -15.71 4.64 -50.91
C LYS A 178 -14.63 3.75 -50.30
N LEU A 179 -14.94 3.04 -49.20
CA LEU A 179 -14.04 2.08 -48.58
C LEU A 179 -14.00 0.74 -49.32
N VAL A 180 -14.88 0.54 -50.31
CA VAL A 180 -14.91 -0.65 -51.17
C VAL A 180 -14.44 -0.25 -52.57
N PRO A 181 -13.49 -0.98 -53.19
CA PRO A 181 -12.80 -2.18 -52.68
C PRO A 181 -11.48 -1.86 -51.98
N SER A 182 -11.27 -0.65 -51.43
CA SER A 182 -9.94 -0.24 -50.96
C SER A 182 -9.54 -0.84 -49.61
N CYS A 183 -10.47 -0.84 -48.65
CA CYS A 183 -10.24 -1.29 -47.27
C CYS A 183 -11.05 -2.56 -46.94
N TYR A 184 -12.22 -2.68 -47.55
CA TYR A 184 -13.16 -3.77 -47.34
C TYR A 184 -13.47 -4.46 -48.65
N SER A 185 -13.59 -5.79 -48.62
CA SER A 185 -13.98 -6.59 -49.78
C SER A 185 -15.43 -6.33 -50.16
N HIS A 186 -16.30 -6.17 -49.16
CA HIS A 186 -17.67 -5.74 -49.32
C HIS A 186 -18.25 -5.20 -48.02
N ILE A 187 -19.34 -4.44 -48.14
CA ILE A 187 -20.10 -3.88 -47.03
C ILE A 187 -21.59 -4.09 -47.31
N ASN A 188 -22.29 -4.75 -46.39
CA ASN A 188 -23.71 -5.06 -46.48
C ASN A 188 -24.47 -4.44 -45.29
N VAL A 189 -25.71 -4.02 -45.54
CA VAL A 189 -26.63 -3.59 -44.47
C VAL A 189 -27.66 -4.69 -44.28
N VAL A 190 -27.72 -5.28 -43.09
CA VAL A 190 -28.61 -6.38 -42.74
C VAL A 190 -29.39 -5.99 -41.49
N ASP A 191 -30.70 -5.88 -41.60
CA ASP A 191 -31.60 -5.44 -40.53
C ASP A 191 -31.16 -4.11 -39.88
N LYS A 192 -30.63 -4.18 -38.66
CA LYS A 192 -30.13 -3.06 -37.86
C LYS A 192 -28.60 -3.06 -37.75
N SER A 193 -27.91 -3.81 -38.60
CA SER A 193 -26.46 -3.94 -38.56
C SER A 193 -25.83 -3.59 -39.90
N VAL A 194 -24.60 -3.10 -39.85
CA VAL A 194 -23.70 -2.99 -41.01
C VAL A 194 -22.60 -4.02 -40.85
N LEU A 195 -22.49 -4.92 -41.83
CA LEU A 195 -21.47 -5.95 -41.90
C LEU A 195 -20.44 -5.54 -42.94
N ALA A 196 -19.18 -5.44 -42.54
CA ALA A 196 -18.07 -5.07 -43.40
C ALA A 196 -16.97 -6.13 -43.30
N GLU A 197 -16.63 -6.78 -44.41
CA GLU A 197 -15.59 -7.82 -44.44
C GLU A 197 -14.28 -7.23 -44.97
N THR A 198 -13.18 -7.42 -44.25
CA THR A 198 -11.86 -6.92 -44.67
C THR A 198 -11.29 -7.80 -45.78
N TYR A 199 -10.17 -7.39 -46.36
CA TYR A 199 -9.27 -8.34 -47.02
C TYR A 199 -8.44 -9.09 -45.96
N PRO A 200 -7.75 -10.19 -46.34
CA PRO A 200 -6.71 -10.75 -45.49
C PRO A 200 -5.70 -9.66 -45.12
N ILE A 201 -5.25 -9.67 -43.88
CA ILE A 201 -4.36 -8.64 -43.31
C ILE A 201 -2.98 -9.26 -43.12
N THR A 202 -1.95 -8.53 -43.52
CA THR A 202 -0.56 -8.92 -43.25
C THR A 202 0.09 -7.84 -42.40
N LEU A 203 0.62 -8.23 -41.25
CA LEU A 203 1.44 -7.37 -40.39
C LEU A 203 2.91 -7.75 -40.54
N GLU A 204 3.77 -6.74 -40.72
CA GLU A 204 5.22 -6.93 -40.76
C GLU A 204 5.83 -6.38 -39.47
N HIS A 205 6.54 -7.21 -38.72
CA HIS A 205 7.23 -6.80 -37.48
C HIS A 205 8.53 -7.58 -37.31
N ASP A 206 9.64 -6.88 -37.02
CA ASP A 206 10.97 -7.44 -36.80
C ASP A 206 11.43 -8.47 -37.86
N GLY A 207 11.02 -8.23 -39.11
CA GLY A 207 11.34 -9.08 -40.27
C GLY A 207 10.42 -10.30 -40.42
N GLY A 208 9.53 -10.55 -39.46
CA GLY A 208 8.43 -11.51 -39.55
C GLY A 208 7.23 -10.97 -40.33
N SER A 209 6.43 -11.88 -40.89
CA SER A 209 5.20 -11.58 -41.61
C SER A 209 4.06 -12.44 -41.07
N TYR A 210 3.09 -11.77 -40.45
CA TYR A 210 1.97 -12.38 -39.75
C TYR A 210 0.71 -12.19 -40.60
N ASN A 211 0.12 -13.29 -41.05
CA ASN A 211 -0.99 -13.27 -42.00
C ASN A 211 -2.28 -13.69 -41.31
N PHE A 212 -3.29 -12.84 -41.39
CA PHE A 212 -4.62 -13.05 -40.82
C PHE A 212 -5.66 -13.18 -41.93
N GLU A 213 -6.64 -14.03 -41.70
CA GLU A 213 -7.82 -14.13 -42.56
C GLU A 213 -8.67 -12.86 -42.49
N PRO A 214 -9.62 -12.69 -43.43
CA PRO A 214 -10.61 -11.62 -43.37
C PRO A 214 -11.33 -11.57 -42.03
N TYR A 215 -11.47 -10.37 -41.50
CA TYR A 215 -12.32 -10.07 -40.36
C TYR A 215 -13.68 -9.60 -40.86
N VAL A 216 -14.73 -10.03 -40.17
CA VAL A 216 -16.07 -9.47 -40.29
C VAL A 216 -16.28 -8.47 -39.16
N VAL A 217 -16.42 -7.20 -39.54
CA VAL A 217 -16.75 -6.09 -38.65
C VAL A 217 -18.25 -5.87 -38.69
N GLU A 218 -18.94 -6.12 -37.59
CA GLU A 218 -20.36 -5.83 -37.43
C GLU A 218 -20.55 -4.55 -36.61
N VAL A 219 -21.32 -3.60 -37.14
CA VAL A 219 -21.76 -2.41 -36.42
C VAL A 219 -23.26 -2.50 -36.16
N ASP A 220 -23.64 -2.80 -34.91
CA ASP A 220 -25.03 -2.78 -34.44
C ASP A 220 -25.50 -1.32 -34.30
N LEU A 221 -26.35 -0.87 -35.22
CA LEU A 221 -26.84 0.50 -35.29
C LEU A 221 -27.84 0.85 -34.17
N ASP A 222 -28.46 -0.16 -33.54
CA ASP A 222 -29.42 0.03 -32.44
C ASP A 222 -28.68 0.29 -31.14
N LYS A 223 -27.59 -0.46 -30.90
CA LYS A 223 -26.80 -0.39 -29.68
C LYS A 223 -25.57 0.51 -29.80
N GLY A 224 -25.19 0.91 -31.02
CA GLY A 224 -23.93 1.62 -31.28
C GLY A 224 -22.70 0.78 -30.88
N LYS A 225 -22.79 -0.54 -31.04
CA LYS A 225 -21.71 -1.48 -30.69
C LYS A 225 -21.00 -1.96 -31.95
N VAL A 226 -19.69 -2.20 -31.82
CA VAL A 226 -18.87 -2.78 -32.87
C VAL A 226 -18.40 -4.15 -32.39
N LEU A 227 -18.65 -5.17 -33.18
CA LEU A 227 -18.16 -6.53 -32.98
C LEU A 227 -17.17 -6.86 -34.10
N ILE A 228 -16.16 -7.65 -33.77
CA ILE A 228 -15.20 -8.15 -34.75
C ILE A 228 -15.10 -9.66 -34.57
N SER A 229 -15.29 -10.40 -35.65
CA SER A 229 -15.18 -11.86 -35.68
C SER A 229 -14.34 -12.32 -36.87
N GLY A 230 -13.82 -13.54 -36.80
CA GLY A 230 -12.98 -14.13 -37.84
C GLY A 230 -11.50 -13.79 -37.66
N GLY A 231 -10.70 -14.01 -38.70
CA GLY A 231 -9.27 -13.74 -38.69
C GLY A 231 -8.38 -14.69 -37.86
N THR A 232 -8.96 -15.47 -36.95
CA THR A 232 -8.24 -16.40 -36.05
C THR A 232 -8.14 -17.85 -36.58
N GLU A 233 -8.85 -18.19 -37.67
CA GLU A 233 -9.03 -19.59 -38.09
C GLU A 233 -7.91 -20.16 -39.00
N MET A 234 -7.09 -19.34 -39.66
CA MET A 234 -6.01 -19.85 -40.52
C MET A 234 -4.65 -19.74 -39.82
N ASN A 235 -3.98 -20.87 -39.67
CA ASN A 235 -2.66 -21.02 -39.04
C ASN A 235 -2.61 -20.58 -37.56
N GLY A 236 -3.73 -20.48 -36.84
CA GLY A 236 -3.71 -20.23 -35.40
C GLY A 236 -3.22 -18.86 -34.95
N TYR A 237 -2.99 -17.90 -35.85
CA TYR A 237 -2.62 -16.53 -35.47
C TYR A 237 -3.82 -15.80 -34.84
N ILE A 238 -3.65 -15.35 -33.60
CA ILE A 238 -4.66 -14.59 -32.86
C ILE A 238 -4.28 -13.11 -32.91
N HIS A 239 -5.21 -12.23 -33.29
CA HIS A 239 -4.97 -10.80 -33.23
C HIS A 239 -5.08 -10.30 -31.77
N PRO A 240 -4.13 -9.48 -31.28
CA PRO A 240 -3.94 -9.20 -29.84
C PRO A 240 -5.16 -8.56 -29.17
N HIS A 241 -5.97 -7.87 -29.97
CA HIS A 241 -7.15 -7.16 -29.49
C HIS A 241 -8.48 -7.77 -29.92
N VAL A 242 -8.46 -8.87 -30.69
CA VAL A 242 -9.67 -9.54 -31.17
C VAL A 242 -9.66 -10.98 -30.65
N THR A 243 -10.56 -11.26 -29.72
CA THR A 243 -10.72 -12.60 -29.15
C THR A 243 -11.72 -13.43 -29.96
N ASP A 244 -11.81 -14.73 -29.68
CA ASP A 244 -12.85 -15.60 -30.26
C ASP A 244 -14.27 -15.18 -29.87
N ASP A 245 -14.45 -14.40 -28.80
CA ASP A 245 -15.73 -13.75 -28.49
C ASP A 245 -15.81 -12.39 -29.22
N PRO A 246 -16.69 -12.25 -30.22
CA PRO A 246 -16.82 -11.02 -30.99
C PRO A 246 -17.26 -9.81 -30.17
N ASN A 247 -17.80 -10.03 -28.96
CA ASN A 247 -18.22 -8.96 -28.05
C ASN A 247 -17.07 -8.36 -27.24
N ASN A 248 -15.92 -9.02 -27.20
CA ASN A 248 -14.80 -8.65 -26.33
C ASN A 248 -13.60 -8.18 -27.14
N VAL A 249 -13.74 -7.02 -27.77
CA VAL A 249 -12.66 -6.34 -28.50
C VAL A 249 -11.94 -5.36 -27.56
N CYS A 250 -10.63 -5.52 -27.40
CA CYS A 250 -9.82 -4.62 -26.59
C CYS A 250 -9.44 -3.36 -27.38
N TRP A 251 -10.30 -2.35 -27.38
CA TRP A 251 -10.07 -1.11 -28.14
C TRP A 251 -8.96 -0.20 -27.58
N GLY A 252 -8.39 -0.52 -26.42
CA GLY A 252 -7.38 0.31 -25.76
C GLY A 252 -7.76 1.80 -25.68
N ASN A 253 -6.83 2.65 -26.14
CA ASN A 253 -6.99 4.11 -26.13
C ASN A 253 -8.03 4.65 -27.14
N ILE A 254 -8.40 3.90 -28.19
CA ILE A 254 -9.36 4.34 -29.21
C ILE A 254 -10.82 4.01 -28.85
N SER A 255 -11.08 3.30 -27.75
CA SER A 255 -12.42 2.91 -27.26
C SER A 255 -13.44 4.07 -27.26
N HIS A 256 -13.02 5.23 -26.78
CA HIS A 256 -13.86 6.44 -26.73
C HIS A 256 -14.21 6.97 -28.13
N LEU A 257 -13.27 6.88 -29.08
CA LEU A 257 -13.47 7.35 -30.45
C LEU A 257 -14.39 6.39 -31.22
N VAL A 258 -14.21 5.07 -31.05
CA VAL A 258 -15.11 4.04 -31.58
C VAL A 258 -16.54 4.26 -31.09
N SER A 259 -16.73 4.42 -29.78
CA SER A 259 -18.04 4.66 -29.17
C SER A 259 -18.69 5.94 -29.69
N ARG A 260 -17.91 7.03 -29.83
CA ARG A 260 -18.40 8.30 -30.37
C ARG A 260 -18.85 8.18 -31.82
N LEU A 261 -18.00 7.64 -32.70
CA LEU A 261 -18.31 7.50 -34.12
C LEU A 261 -19.51 6.58 -34.36
N ALA A 262 -19.63 5.50 -33.57
CA ALA A 262 -20.80 4.62 -33.58
C ALA A 262 -22.08 5.35 -33.15
N GLY A 263 -22.03 6.12 -32.05
CA GLY A 263 -23.17 6.91 -31.57
C GLY A 263 -23.60 8.03 -32.54
N GLU A 264 -22.64 8.65 -33.23
CA GLU A 264 -22.90 9.67 -34.25
C GLU A 264 -23.39 9.09 -35.59
N LEU A 265 -23.37 7.76 -35.74
CA LEU A 265 -23.59 7.06 -37.01
C LEU A 265 -22.64 7.54 -38.13
N ASP A 266 -21.40 7.91 -37.77
CA ASP A 266 -20.33 8.17 -38.74
C ASP A 266 -19.65 6.85 -39.12
N LEU A 267 -20.39 6.04 -39.87
CA LEU A 267 -19.98 4.68 -40.25
C LEU A 267 -18.73 4.67 -41.14
N HIS A 268 -18.53 5.72 -41.95
CA HIS A 268 -17.32 5.84 -42.78
C HIS A 268 -16.07 6.03 -41.91
N GLY A 269 -16.10 7.02 -41.00
CA GLY A 269 -14.99 7.26 -40.07
C GLY A 269 -14.75 6.06 -39.15
N LEU A 270 -15.83 5.44 -38.66
CA LEU A 270 -15.76 4.27 -37.79
C LEU A 270 -15.07 3.08 -38.47
N LEU A 271 -15.53 2.68 -39.66
CA LEU A 271 -14.95 1.55 -40.39
C LEU A 271 -13.49 1.85 -40.79
N GLN A 272 -13.18 3.09 -41.18
CA GLN A 272 -11.79 3.46 -41.46
C GLN A 272 -10.88 3.32 -40.22
N LEU A 273 -11.36 3.73 -39.04
CA LEU A 273 -10.64 3.57 -37.78
C LEU A 273 -10.45 2.10 -37.42
N VAL A 274 -11.49 1.28 -37.54
CA VAL A 274 -11.40 -0.17 -37.26
C VAL A 274 -10.42 -0.86 -38.21
N HIS A 275 -10.46 -0.51 -39.50
CA HIS A 275 -9.50 -1.06 -40.46
C HIS A 275 -8.05 -0.68 -40.11
N GLN A 276 -7.80 0.57 -39.73
CA GLN A 276 -6.46 1.01 -39.27
C GLN A 276 -6.03 0.29 -38.01
N PHE A 277 -6.95 0.12 -37.05
CA PHE A 277 -6.71 -0.61 -35.81
C PHE A 277 -6.28 -2.06 -36.06
N LEU A 278 -6.97 -2.78 -36.96
CA LEU A 278 -6.61 -4.15 -37.35
C LEU A 278 -5.28 -4.23 -38.12
N HIS A 279 -4.80 -3.12 -38.69
CA HIS A 279 -3.51 -3.03 -39.39
C HIS A 279 -2.40 -2.44 -38.50
N SER A 280 -2.66 -2.23 -37.21
CA SER A 280 -1.72 -1.61 -36.30
C SER A 280 -1.22 -2.60 -35.26
N TYR A 281 0.07 -2.53 -34.98
CA TYR A 281 0.69 -3.20 -33.84
C TYR A 281 1.62 -2.22 -33.14
N ASN A 282 1.65 -2.28 -31.82
CA ASN A 282 2.55 -1.48 -30.99
C ASN A 282 3.31 -2.40 -30.04
N SER A 283 4.60 -2.64 -30.31
CA SER A 283 5.45 -3.48 -29.48
C SER A 283 5.71 -2.91 -28.07
N SER A 284 5.45 -1.61 -27.86
CA SER A 284 5.54 -0.98 -26.54
C SER A 284 4.30 -1.19 -25.66
N ASP A 285 3.22 -1.74 -26.20
CA ASP A 285 2.02 -2.05 -25.43
C ASP A 285 2.27 -3.27 -24.52
N PRO A 286 1.78 -3.28 -23.26
CA PRO A 286 1.83 -4.44 -22.36
C PRO A 286 1.05 -5.67 -22.84
N PHE A 287 0.22 -5.58 -23.88
CA PHE A 287 -0.47 -6.75 -24.42
C PHE A 287 0.50 -7.78 -25.04
N GLN A 288 -0.03 -8.99 -25.30
CA GLN A 288 0.71 -10.10 -25.90
C GLN A 288 1.52 -9.63 -27.12
N LYS A 289 2.83 -9.89 -27.07
CA LYS A 289 3.76 -9.60 -28.16
C LYS A 289 3.39 -10.38 -29.41
N ILE A 290 3.65 -9.79 -30.58
CA ILE A 290 3.28 -10.33 -31.90
C ILE A 290 3.87 -11.71 -32.18
N GLU A 291 5.01 -12.00 -31.58
CA GLU A 291 5.70 -13.28 -31.65
C GLU A 291 4.86 -14.40 -31.03
N LYS A 292 4.17 -14.13 -29.91
CA LYS A 292 3.26 -15.09 -29.26
C LYS A 292 2.00 -15.37 -30.08
N TRP A 293 1.80 -14.66 -31.19
CA TRP A 293 0.68 -14.93 -32.10
C TRP A 293 1.03 -16.05 -33.09
N ASP A 294 2.31 -16.39 -33.29
CA ASP A 294 2.70 -17.52 -34.13
C ASP A 294 2.40 -18.85 -33.40
N PRO A 295 1.59 -19.76 -33.98
CA PRO A 295 1.31 -21.06 -33.35
C PRO A 295 2.57 -21.91 -33.16
N ASP A 296 3.61 -21.67 -33.95
CA ASP A 296 4.89 -22.36 -33.89
C ASP A 296 5.87 -21.61 -32.96
N TRP A 297 5.45 -20.51 -32.32
CA TRP A 297 6.23 -19.85 -31.29
C TRP A 297 6.41 -20.79 -30.10
N VAL A 298 7.65 -21.17 -29.84
CA VAL A 298 8.04 -21.89 -28.64
C VAL A 298 8.58 -20.83 -27.69
N ASP A 299 7.91 -20.61 -26.56
CA ASP A 299 8.43 -19.72 -25.53
C ASP A 299 9.84 -20.21 -25.17
N GLU A 300 10.83 -19.31 -25.22
CA GLU A 300 12.22 -19.63 -24.90
C GLU A 300 12.34 -19.88 -23.38
N SER A 301 11.79 -21.01 -22.91
CA SER A 301 11.67 -21.43 -21.52
C SER A 301 11.16 -20.35 -20.54
N ASP A 302 9.99 -20.59 -19.95
CA ASP A 302 9.45 -19.84 -18.79
C ASP A 302 10.43 -19.67 -17.60
N ASP A 303 11.60 -20.33 -17.63
CA ASP A 303 12.66 -20.19 -16.65
C ASP A 303 13.43 -18.84 -16.73
N ASP A 304 13.30 -18.08 -17.83
CA ASP A 304 14.07 -16.84 -18.08
C ASP A 304 13.21 -15.55 -18.17
N GLU A 305 11.88 -15.59 -17.97
CA GLU A 305 11.07 -14.37 -17.79
C GLU A 305 11.00 -14.02 -16.28
N PRO A 306 11.82 -13.08 -15.75
CA PRO A 306 11.79 -12.67 -14.34
C PRO A 306 10.53 -11.87 -13.96
N TYR A 307 9.53 -11.81 -14.84
CA TYR A 307 8.36 -10.97 -14.70
C TYR A 307 7.15 -11.83 -14.37
N CYS A 308 6.75 -11.83 -13.10
CA CYS A 308 5.40 -12.21 -12.73
C CYS A 308 4.40 -11.24 -13.41
N SER A 309 3.37 -11.78 -14.08
CA SER A 309 2.32 -11.00 -14.77
C SER A 309 1.68 -9.89 -13.92
N TRP A 310 1.76 -9.98 -12.59
CA TRP A 310 1.28 -8.96 -11.67
C TRP A 310 2.19 -7.71 -11.60
N CYS A 311 3.51 -7.87 -11.73
CA CYS A 311 4.44 -6.72 -11.74
C CYS A 311 4.21 -5.81 -12.96
N ASP A 312 3.83 -6.40 -14.09
CA ASP A 312 3.46 -5.67 -15.31
C ASP A 312 2.14 -4.90 -15.14
N ASP A 313 1.15 -5.48 -14.47
CA ASP A 313 -0.16 -4.84 -14.28
C ASP A 313 -0.15 -3.70 -13.24
N TYR A 314 0.74 -3.76 -12.24
CA TYR A 314 0.75 -2.82 -11.10
C TYR A 314 1.96 -1.89 -11.02
N GLY A 315 2.94 -2.02 -11.93
CA GLY A 315 4.05 -1.08 -12.08
C GLY A 315 5.04 -1.08 -10.91
N HIS A 316 5.25 -2.26 -10.29
CA HIS A 316 6.30 -2.46 -9.29
C HIS A 316 7.68 -2.54 -9.95
N ASP A 317 8.73 -2.09 -9.25
CA ASP A 317 10.10 -2.18 -9.76
C ASP A 317 10.54 -3.65 -9.75
N VAL A 318 11.31 -4.06 -10.77
CA VAL A 318 11.68 -5.47 -11.02
C VAL A 318 12.47 -6.06 -9.85
N SER A 319 13.19 -5.21 -9.12
CA SER A 319 13.91 -5.61 -7.91
C SER A 319 13.01 -6.08 -6.76
N ASP A 320 11.72 -5.75 -6.79
CA ASP A 320 10.76 -6.17 -5.77
C ASP A 320 10.04 -7.48 -6.14
N CYS A 321 10.34 -8.08 -7.32
CA CYS A 321 9.70 -9.30 -7.80
C CYS A 321 10.33 -10.59 -7.21
N GLU A 322 11.60 -10.54 -6.77
CA GLU A 322 12.30 -11.71 -6.21
C GLU A 322 11.62 -12.29 -4.95
N SER A 323 10.71 -11.54 -4.31
CA SER A 323 9.93 -11.97 -3.14
C SER A 323 8.41 -12.00 -3.34
N CYS A 324 7.91 -11.86 -4.58
CA CYS A 324 6.48 -11.84 -4.86
C CYS A 324 5.90 -13.27 -5.01
N TRP A 325 5.72 -13.98 -3.89
CA TRP A 325 5.04 -15.29 -3.89
C TRP A 325 3.54 -15.14 -3.64
N TRP A 326 2.70 -15.61 -4.58
CA TRP A 326 1.26 -15.72 -4.37
C TRP A 326 0.95 -16.99 -3.58
N CYS A 327 0.50 -16.83 -2.34
CA CYS A 327 0.02 -17.96 -1.58
C CYS A 327 -1.41 -18.32 -2.00
N GLU A 328 -1.59 -19.49 -2.64
CA GLU A 328 -2.94 -19.97 -3.00
C GLU A 328 -3.85 -20.19 -1.77
N HIS A 329 -3.27 -20.42 -0.60
CA HIS A 329 -4.01 -20.69 0.64
C HIS A 329 -4.53 -19.44 1.34
N CYS A 330 -3.75 -18.35 1.40
CA CYS A 330 -4.21 -17.12 2.04
C CYS A 330 -4.73 -16.06 1.05
N GLN A 331 -4.57 -16.27 -0.27
CA GLN A 331 -4.89 -15.30 -1.32
C GLN A 331 -4.28 -13.91 -1.05
N GLN A 332 -3.08 -13.90 -0.45
CA GLN A 332 -2.31 -12.70 -0.14
C GLN A 332 -0.87 -12.92 -0.61
N TYR A 333 -0.24 -11.83 -1.05
CA TYR A 333 1.20 -11.76 -1.30
C TYR A 333 1.87 -11.30 -0.02
N ASP A 334 2.71 -12.14 0.56
CA ASP A 334 3.38 -11.82 1.81
C ASP A 334 4.72 -12.57 1.86
N ASP A 335 5.71 -11.99 2.55
CA ASP A 335 7.12 -12.44 2.56
C ASP A 335 7.36 -13.72 3.41
N HIS A 336 6.34 -14.56 3.57
CA HIS A 336 6.46 -15.80 4.34
C HIS A 336 6.56 -17.02 3.42
N ASP A 337 7.46 -17.94 3.81
CA ASP A 337 7.63 -19.23 3.16
C ASP A 337 6.31 -20.02 3.19
N ALA A 338 6.10 -20.91 2.22
CA ALA A 338 4.86 -21.69 2.11
C ALA A 338 4.54 -22.46 3.41
N ASP A 339 5.61 -22.92 4.08
CA ASP A 339 5.58 -23.67 5.34
C ASP A 339 5.25 -22.79 6.56
N GLU A 340 5.44 -21.46 6.46
CA GLU A 340 5.12 -20.49 7.51
C GLU A 340 3.78 -19.79 7.29
N CYS A 341 3.04 -20.14 6.23
CA CYS A 341 1.74 -19.53 5.97
C CYS A 341 0.76 -19.85 7.11
N PRO A 342 0.21 -18.83 7.81
CA PRO A 342 -0.67 -19.05 8.96
C PRO A 342 -2.00 -19.74 8.60
N ASN A 343 -2.30 -19.85 7.30
CA ASN A 343 -3.47 -20.55 6.76
C ASN A 343 -3.12 -21.85 6.03
N HIS A 344 -1.86 -22.30 6.04
CA HIS A 344 -1.49 -23.61 5.51
C HIS A 344 -2.22 -24.68 6.33
N PRO A 345 -2.96 -25.62 5.71
CA PRO A 345 -3.51 -26.76 6.40
C PRO A 345 -2.35 -27.47 7.12
N LYS A 346 -2.43 -27.63 8.44
CA LYS A 346 -1.47 -28.50 9.12
C LYS A 346 -1.79 -29.91 8.68
N ASP A 347 -0.86 -30.54 7.97
CA ASP A 347 -1.03 -31.92 7.55
C ASP A 347 -1.24 -32.77 8.80
N GLU A 348 -2.40 -33.44 8.87
CA GLU A 348 -2.82 -34.22 10.04
C GLU A 348 -1.91 -35.45 10.29
N ASP A 349 -0.95 -35.70 9.40
CA ASP A 349 -0.08 -36.88 9.41
C ASP A 349 1.18 -36.72 10.29
N GLU A 350 1.55 -35.50 10.74
CA GLU A 350 2.72 -35.30 11.61
C GLU A 350 2.44 -35.56 13.11
N GLU A 351 1.17 -35.71 13.51
CA GLU A 351 0.83 -36.01 14.93
C GLU A 351 0.85 -37.52 15.27
N GLU A 352 1.04 -38.43 14.30
CA GLU A 352 1.06 -39.88 14.57
C GLU A 352 2.46 -40.48 14.86
N GLU A 353 3.58 -39.81 14.53
CA GLU A 353 4.92 -40.40 14.74
C GLU A 353 5.46 -40.28 16.19
N ASP A 354 4.93 -39.38 17.02
CA ASP A 354 5.41 -39.19 18.40
C ASP A 354 4.63 -40.03 19.45
N ALA A 355 3.51 -40.66 19.08
CA ALA A 355 2.71 -41.45 20.02
C ALA A 355 3.27 -42.86 20.29
N ASP A 356 4.09 -43.40 19.38
CA ASP A 356 4.62 -44.77 19.49
C ASP A 356 6.00 -44.86 20.19
N ALA A 357 6.64 -43.73 20.49
CA ALA A 357 7.94 -43.72 21.16
C ALA A 357 7.86 -43.91 22.69
N GLU A 358 6.74 -43.57 23.35
CA GLU A 358 6.62 -43.68 24.83
C GLU A 358 6.18 -45.07 25.34
N LEU A 359 5.77 -46.01 24.47
CA LEU A 359 5.30 -47.34 24.90
C LEU A 359 6.39 -48.43 24.94
N ALA A 360 7.63 -48.12 24.55
CA ALA A 360 8.70 -49.12 24.47
C ALA A 360 9.61 -49.22 25.72
N GLU A 361 9.61 -48.27 26.65
CA GLU A 361 10.57 -48.27 27.77
C GLU A 361 10.12 -49.04 29.03
N ASP A 362 8.84 -49.44 29.16
CA ASP A 362 8.32 -50.01 30.41
C ASP A 362 8.34 -51.54 30.53
N THR A 363 8.94 -52.28 29.58
CA THR A 363 8.94 -53.76 29.59
C THR A 363 10.31 -54.43 29.85
N ALA A 364 11.36 -53.67 30.15
CA ALA A 364 12.72 -54.21 30.30
C ALA A 364 13.30 -54.23 31.72
N THR A 365 12.48 -54.44 32.77
CA THR A 365 12.99 -54.78 34.13
C THR A 365 12.11 -55.78 34.89
N ALA A 366 12.01 -57.00 34.37
CA ALA A 366 11.64 -58.17 35.17
C ALA A 366 12.27 -59.44 34.57
N GLY A 367 13.54 -59.69 34.91
CA GLY A 367 14.28 -60.89 34.56
C GLY A 367 15.51 -61.04 35.44
#